data_AF-A0A537JM46-F1
#
_entry.id   AF-A0A537JM46-F1
#
_cell.length_a   1.000
_cell.length_b   1.000
_cell.length_c   1.000
_cell.angle_alpha   90.00
_cell.angle_beta   90.00
_cell.angle_gamma   90.00
#
_symmetry.space_group_name_H-M   'P 1'
#
loop_
_entity.id
_entity.type
_entity.pdbx_description
1 polymer ?
#
loop_
_entity_poly.entity_id
_entity_poly.type
_entity_poly.pdbx_seq_one_letter_code
_entity_poly.pdbx_strand_id
1 'polypeptide(L)' 'MEIDLERAKRAIALFGSAIDDIRRAVRPGRPGTVRVHTEDRVIELPLTWAAAGFAALAVATVLTSVPLRREREEEPLGIG' A
#
# COMPACT_ATOMS: atom_id res chain seq x y z
N MET A 1 -11.18 7.51 22.10
CA MET A 1 -10.77 7.46 20.69
C MET A 1 -12.00 7.09 19.88
N GLU A 2 -12.79 8.09 19.50
CA GLU A 2 -14.00 7.86 18.70
C GLU A 2 -13.52 7.64 17.27
N ILE A 3 -13.52 6.39 16.81
CA ILE A 3 -13.24 6.09 15.41
C ILE A 3 -14.42 6.68 14.66
N ASP A 4 -14.16 7.81 14.00
CA ASP A 4 -15.14 8.53 13.21
C ASP A 4 -15.69 7.58 12.13
N LEU A 5 -16.90 7.08 12.38
CA LEU A 5 -17.57 6.09 11.54
C LEU A 5 -17.73 6.62 10.10
N GLU A 6 -17.84 7.94 9.92
CA GLU A 6 -17.86 8.54 8.60
C GLU A 6 -16.51 8.45 7.90
N ARG A 7 -15.41 8.67 8.63
CA ARG A 7 -14.06 8.51 8.10
C ARG A 7 -13.79 7.06 7.69
N ALA A 8 -14.23 6.10 8.50
CA ALA A 8 -14.12 4.68 8.19
C ALA A 8 -14.95 4.31 6.95
N LYS A 9 -16.20 4.78 6.85
CA LYS A 9 -17.06 4.55 5.67
C LYS A 9 -16.46 5.14 4.40
N ARG A 10 -15.92 6.36 4.47
CA ARG A 10 -15.27 7.01 3.31
C ARG A 10 -14.01 6.27 2.88
N ALA A 11 -13.19 5.81 3.83
CA ALA A 11 -12.01 5.00 3.53
C ALA A 11 -12.37 3.66 2.86
N ILE A 12 -13.42 2.99 3.34
CA ILE A 12 -13.90 1.72 2.77
C ILE A 12 -14.41 1.93 1.34
N ALA A 13 -15.17 3.01 1.09
CA ALA A 13 -15.69 3.32 -0.25
C ALA A 13 -14.55 3.59 -1.26
N LEU A 14 -13.55 4.37 -0.86
CA LEU A 14 -12.37 4.63 -1.69
C LEU A 14 -11.57 3.35 -1.97
N PHE A 15 -11.40 2.51 -0.96
CA PHE A 15 -10.74 1.22 -1.09
C PHE A 15 -11.49 0.29 -2.07
N GLY A 16 -12.82 0.23 -1.97
CA GLY A 16 -13.65 -0.56 -2.88
C GLY A 16 -13.48 -0.16 -4.35
N SER A 17 -13.48 1.14 -4.64
CA SER A 17 -13.23 1.66 -5.99
C SER A 17 -11.85 1.25 -6.52
N ALA A 18 -10.81 1.46 -5.70
CA ALA A 18 -9.45 1.11 -6.08
C ALA A 18 -9.29 -0.41 -6.35
N ILE A 19 -9.98 -1.25 -5.57
CA ILE A 19 -9.97 -2.69 -5.79
C ILE A 19 -10.66 -3.09 -7.09
N ASP A 20 -11.75 -2.41 -7.49
CA ASP A 20 -12.41 -2.69 -8.77
C ASP A 20 -11.51 -2.34 -9.95
N ASP A 21 -10.82 -1.20 -9.87
CA ASP A 21 -9.85 -0.77 -10.89
C ASP A 21 -8.68 -1.76 -11.00
N ILE A 22 -8.15 -2.22 -9.86
CA ILE A 22 -7.09 -3.23 -9.83
C ILE A 22 -7.59 -4.55 -10.41
N ARG A 23 -8.81 -4.99 -10.12
CA ARG A 23 -9.38 -6.24 -10.68
C ARG A 23 -9.59 -6.18 -12.19
N ARG A 24 -9.79 -4.98 -12.74
CA ARG A 24 -9.86 -4.77 -14.20
C ARG A 24 -8.47 -4.83 -14.82
N ALA A 25 -7.47 -4.25 -14.15
CA ALA A 25 -6.08 -4.25 -14.60
C ALA A 25 -5.40 -5.63 -14.45
N VAL A 26 -5.75 -6.41 -13.43
CA VAL A 26 -5.06 -7.67 -13.09
C VAL A 26 -5.90 -8.87 -13.52
N ARG A 27 -5.35 -9.70 -14.41
CA ARG A 27 -5.98 -10.92 -14.92
C ARG A 27 -5.12 -12.16 -14.63
N PRO A 28 -5.72 -13.34 -14.44
CA PRO A 28 -4.95 -14.58 -14.39
C PRO A 28 -4.20 -14.77 -15.71
N GLY A 29 -2.92 -15.09 -15.62
CA GLY A 29 -2.09 -15.44 -16.78
C GLY A 29 -2.07 -16.95 -17.02
N ARG A 30 -0.96 -17.44 -17.56
CA ARG A 30 -0.64 -18.87 -17.59
C ARG A 30 -0.49 -19.41 -16.15
N PRO A 31 -0.57 -20.72 -15.92
CA PRO A 31 -0.37 -21.30 -14.58
C PRO A 31 0.89 -20.74 -13.91
N GLY A 32 0.74 -20.19 -12.70
CA GLY A 32 1.83 -19.57 -11.94
C GLY A 32 2.17 -18.12 -12.32
N THR A 33 1.40 -17.49 -13.20
CA THR A 33 1.63 -16.10 -13.65
C THR A 33 0.36 -15.25 -13.57
N VAL A 34 0.56 -13.94 -13.50
CA VAL A 34 -0.46 -12.90 -13.45
C VAL A 34 -0.18 -11.90 -14.57
N ARG A 35 -1.23 -11.47 -15.27
CA ARG A 35 -1.17 -10.40 -16.26
C ARG A 35 -1.61 -9.09 -15.63
N VAL A 36 -0.78 -8.07 -15.80
CA VAL A 36 -1.08 -6.69 -15.42
C VAL A 36 -1.24 -5.89 -16.70
N HIS A 37 -2.46 -5.45 -16.96
CA HIS A 37 -2.81 -4.55 -18.04
C HIS A 37 -2.51 -3.13 -17.58
N THR A 38 -1.57 -2.48 -18.25
CA THR A 38 -1.28 -1.05 -18.14
C THR A 38 -1.82 -0.35 -19.39
N GLU A 39 -1.82 0.98 -19.42
CA GLU A 39 -2.38 1.76 -20.53
C GLU A 39 -1.75 1.39 -21.89
N ASP A 40 -0.44 1.17 -21.92
CA ASP A 40 0.31 0.93 -23.17
C ASP A 40 0.68 -0.54 -23.41
N ARG A 41 0.59 -1.40 -22.39
CA ARG A 41 1.12 -2.78 -22.47
C ARG A 41 0.51 -3.75 -21.46
N VAL A 42 0.63 -5.03 -21.78
CA VAL A 42 0.32 -6.12 -20.85
C VAL A 42 1.63 -6.72 -20.35
N ILE A 43 1.82 -6.75 -19.04
CA ILE A 43 2.99 -7.31 -18.37
C ILE A 43 2.60 -8.65 -17.76
N GLU A 44 3.26 -9.74 -18.16
CA GLU A 44 3.15 -11.04 -17.48
C GLU A 44 4.21 -11.13 -16.37
N LEU A 45 3.77 -11.31 -15.13
CA LEU A 45 4.64 -11.51 -13.98
C LEU A 45 4.38 -12.87 -13.32
N PRO A 46 5.41 -13.55 -12.82
CA PRO A 46 5.21 -14.71 -11.96
C PRO A 46 4.47 -14.31 -10.68
N LEU A 47 3.58 -15.19 -10.21
CA LEU A 47 2.79 -14.96 -8.99
C LEU A 47 3.68 -14.70 -7.77
N THR A 48 4.88 -15.30 -7.74
CA THR A 48 5.87 -15.10 -6.67
C THR A 48 6.37 -13.65 -6.59
N TRP A 49 6.56 -12.98 -7.73
CA TRP A 49 6.95 -11.57 -7.78
C TRP A 49 5.82 -10.64 -7.34
N ALA A 50 4.58 -10.95 -7.74
CA ALA A 50 3.41 -10.22 -7.26
C ALA A 50 3.25 -10.34 -5.73
N ALA A 51 3.44 -11.55 -5.18
CA ALA A 51 3.40 -11.80 -3.75
C ALA A 51 4.54 -11.09 -3.00
N ALA A 52 5.76 -11.10 -3.55
CA ALA A 52 6.89 -10.38 -2.97
C ALA A 52 6.65 -8.87 -2.94
N GLY A 53 6.07 -8.29 -4.00
CA GLY A 53 5.69 -6.88 -4.04
C GLY A 53 4.66 -6.51 -2.97
N PHE A 54 3.63 -7.35 -2.79
CA PHE A 54 2.64 -7.16 -1.72
C PHE A 54 3.26 -7.26 -0.32
N ALA A 55 4.16 -8.24 -0.11
CA ALA A 55 4.88 -8.39 1.15
C ALA A 55 5.75 -7.16 1.44
N ALA A 56 6.49 -6.65 0.46
CA ALA A 56 7.30 -5.44 0.61
C ALA A 56 6.43 -4.22 0.95
N LEU A 57 5.27 -4.06 0.29
CA LEU A 57 4.32 -2.98 0.57
C LEU A 57 3.74 -3.09 2.00
N ALA A 58 3.38 -4.31 2.43
CA ALA A 58 2.89 -4.55 3.79
C ALA A 58 3.97 -4.19 4.83
N VAL A 59 5.22 -4.60 4.62
CA VAL A 59 6.34 -4.24 5.49
C VAL A 59 6.55 -2.73 5.52
N ALA A 60 6.57 -2.07 4.36
CA ALA A 60 6.69 -0.61 4.30
C ALA A 60 5.54 0.09 5.03
N THR A 61 4.30 -0.38 4.86
CA THR A 61 3.12 0.17 5.53
C THR A 61 3.26 0.05 7.06
N VAL A 62 3.70 -1.11 7.56
CA VAL A 62 3.98 -1.31 8.98
C VAL A 62 5.08 -0.36 9.46
N LEU A 63 6.21 -0.28 8.76
CA LEU A 63 7.30 0.62 9.13
C LEU A 63 6.88 2.10 9.15
N THR A 64 6.02 2.53 8.24
CA THR A 64 5.50 3.91 8.20
C THR A 64 4.41 4.20 9.24
N SER A 65 3.69 3.17 9.71
CA SER A 65 2.62 3.31 10.71
C SER A 65 3.13 3.12 12.14
N VAL A 66 4.31 2.53 12.33
CA VAL A 66 5.04 2.63 13.60
C VAL A 66 5.48 4.09 13.74
N PRO A 67 4.99 4.82 14.76
CA PRO A 67 5.57 6.10 15.09
C PRO A 67 6.99 5.79 15.58
N LEU A 68 7.98 5.94 14.71
CA LEU A 68 9.36 6.13 15.12
C LEU A 68 9.31 7.29 16.08
N ARG A 69 9.33 6.98 17.38
CA ARG A 69 9.53 7.93 18.45
C ARG A 69 10.90 8.53 18.16
N ARG A 70 10.92 9.59 17.34
CA ARG A 70 12.08 10.45 17.14
C ARG A 70 12.39 10.94 18.54
N GLU A 71 13.38 10.31 19.17
CA GLU A 71 14.10 10.98 20.23
C GLU A 71 14.56 12.28 19.61
N ARG A 72 13.93 13.35 20.09
CA ARG A 72 14.34 14.72 19.87
C ARG A 72 15.74 14.78 20.49
N GLU A 73 16.76 14.52 19.69
CA GLU A 73 18.12 14.94 20.02
C GLU A 73 18.05 16.43 20.30
N GLU A 74 18.11 16.72 21.60
CA GLU A 74 18.46 17.95 22.26
C GLU A 74 19.13 18.98 21.32
N GLU A 75 18.36 19.95 20.81
CA GLU A 75 18.93 21.26 20.53
C GLU A 75 19.26 21.87 21.92
N PRO A 76 20.54 22.08 22.27
CA PRO A 76 20.89 22.60 23.57
C PRO A 76 20.36 24.02 23.69
N LEU A 77 19.86 24.34 24.89
CA LEU A 77 19.41 25.66 25.33
C LEU A 77 20.32 26.77 24.77
N GLY A 78 19.82 27.48 23.76
CA GLY A 78 20.38 28.75 23.32
C GLY A 78 20.20 29.78 24.43
N ILE A 79 21.20 29.90 25.29
CA ILE A 79 21.41 31.10 26.10
C ILE A 79 22.01 32.14 25.15
N GLY A 80 21.24 33.21 24.91
CA GLY A 80 21.62 34.41 24.20
C GLY A 80 20.61 35.51 24.51
#